data_AF-A0A9D4KUY6-F1
#
_entry.id   AF-A0A9D4KUY6-F1
#
_cell.length_a   1.000
_cell.length_b   1.000
_cell.length_c   1.000
_cell.angle_alpha   90.00
_cell.angle_beta   90.00
_cell.angle_gamma   90.00
#
_symmetry.space_group_name_H-M   'P 1'
#
loop_
_entity.id
_entity.type
_entity.pdbx_description
1 polymer ?
#
loop_
_entity_poly.entity_id
_entity_poly.type
_entity_poly.pdbx_seq_one_letter_code
_entity_poly.pdbx_strand_id
1 'polypeptide(L)'
;MTGKAVQRALWGQFLVDKCLHSQLIAEMTQEDPEIQILLDQAEELYSSLLKGETTLADYTCSEILIKLETATEKKKHELANASKTSQLWLNYQLMVSMTMMLIKADLTGCWLMHL
;
A
#
# COMPACT_ATOMS: atom_id res chain seq x y z
N MET A 1 -29.84 3.89 -4.10
CA MET A 1 -28.83 3.39 -3.14
C MET A 1 -28.74 4.36 -1.98
N THR A 2 -28.74 3.90 -0.73
CA THR A 2 -28.55 4.78 0.44
C THR A 2 -27.05 4.99 0.69
N GLY A 3 -26.66 6.12 1.29
CA GLY A 3 -25.24 6.39 1.60
C GLY A 3 -24.56 5.29 2.42
N LYS A 4 -25.31 4.63 3.32
CA LYS A 4 -24.81 3.47 4.09
C LYS A 4 -24.51 2.24 3.24
N ALA A 5 -25.27 1.99 2.18
CA ALA A 5 -25.01 0.87 1.27
C ALA A 5 -23.74 1.12 0.45
N VAL A 6 -23.56 2.34 -0.06
CA VAL A 6 -22.36 2.75 -0.80
C VAL A 6 -21.12 2.68 0.10
N GLN A 7 -21.22 3.17 1.34
CA GLN A 7 -20.14 3.07 2.31
C GLN A 7 -19.72 1.60 2.52
N ARG A 8 -20.65 0.69 2.81
CA ARG A 8 -20.31 -0.74 3.00
C ARG A 8 -19.65 -1.35 1.77
N ALA A 9 -20.11 -1.00 0.57
CA ALA A 9 -19.50 -1.49 -0.67
C ALA A 9 -18.04 -1.03 -0.79
N LEU A 10 -17.76 0.25 -0.52
CA LEU A 10 -16.40 0.81 -0.53
C LEU A 10 -15.49 0.14 0.51
N TRP A 11 -15.98 -0.07 1.73
CA TRP A 11 -15.23 -0.79 2.76
C TRP A 11 -14.90 -2.22 2.33
N GLY A 12 -15.82 -2.90 1.63
CA GLY A 12 -15.56 -4.19 1.00
C GLY A 12 -14.41 -4.11 -0.01
N GLN A 13 -14.38 -3.09 -0.87
CA GLN A 13 -13.28 -2.91 -1.83
C GLN A 13 -11.93 -2.69 -1.13
N PHE A 14 -11.90 -1.90 -0.05
CA PHE A 14 -10.68 -1.66 0.73
C PHE A 14 -10.17 -2.92 1.41
N LEU A 15 -11.06 -3.77 1.92
CA LEU A 15 -10.66 -5.06 2.50
C LEU A 15 -10.04 -5.97 1.43
N VAL A 16 -10.62 -6.03 0.23
CA VAL A 16 -10.07 -6.80 -0.88
C VAL A 16 -8.67 -6.30 -1.25
N ASP A 17 -8.47 -4.98 -1.36
CA ASP A 17 -7.15 -4.42 -1.65
C ASP A 17 -6.10 -4.76 -0.56
N LYS A 18 -6.49 -4.75 0.71
CA LYS A 18 -5.61 -5.17 1.81
C LYS A 18 -5.25 -6.65 1.74
N CYS A 19 -6.21 -7.51 1.41
CA CYS A 19 -5.94 -8.94 1.20
C CYS A 19 -4.95 -9.16 0.06
N LEU A 20 -5.14 -8.47 -1.07
CA LEU A 20 -4.24 -8.58 -2.24
C LEU A 20 -2.82 -8.11 -1.90
N HIS A 21 -2.67 -6.98 -1.21
CA HIS A 21 -1.37 -6.53 -0.71
C HIS A 21 -0.72 -7.55 0.24
N SER A 22 -1.49 -8.11 1.18
CA SER A 22 -0.98 -9.12 2.10
C SER A 22 -0.52 -10.40 1.40
N GLN A 23 -1.25 -10.84 0.37
CA GLN A 23 -0.86 -12.00 -0.45
C GLN A 23 0.43 -11.74 -1.22
N LEU A 24 0.54 -10.56 -1.84
CA LEU A 24 1.75 -10.13 -2.54
C LEU A 24 2.98 -10.15 -1.63
N ILE A 25 2.86 -9.56 -0.43
CA ILE A 25 3.96 -9.52 0.54
C ILE A 25 4.32 -10.94 1.01
N ALA A 26 3.33 -11.79 1.25
CA ALA A 26 3.58 -13.18 1.66
C ALA A 26 4.33 -13.97 0.57
N GLU A 27 3.95 -13.81 -0.70
CA GLU A 27 4.67 -14.41 -1.84
C GLU A 27 6.10 -13.87 -1.94
N MET A 28 6.30 -12.55 -1.86
CA MET A 28 7.62 -11.93 -1.87
C MET A 28 8.52 -12.45 -0.75
N THR A 29 7.95 -12.64 0.45
CA THR A 29 8.68 -13.14 1.61
C THR A 29 9.06 -14.62 1.48
N GLN A 30 8.23 -15.41 0.78
CA GLN A 30 8.55 -16.81 0.48
C GLN A 30 9.66 -16.93 -0.57
N GLU A 31 9.71 -16.02 -1.54
CA GLU A 31 10.73 -16.00 -2.58
C GLU A 31 12.06 -15.42 -2.09
N ASP A 32 12.02 -14.39 -1.25
CA ASP A 32 13.19 -13.68 -0.74
C ASP A 32 13.07 -13.43 0.78
N PRO A 33 13.79 -14.20 1.62
CA PRO A 33 13.80 -14.01 3.07
C PRO A 33 14.35 -12.64 3.52
N GLU A 34 15.11 -11.93 2.69
CA GLU A 34 15.60 -10.57 3.00
C GLU A 34 14.43 -9.59 3.15
N ILE A 35 13.32 -9.82 2.45
CA ILE A 35 12.10 -9.03 2.58
C ILE A 35 11.54 -9.08 4.00
N GLN A 36 11.59 -10.23 4.67
CA GLN A 36 11.14 -10.32 6.08
C GLN A 36 11.99 -9.42 6.98
N ILE A 37 13.30 -9.42 6.79
CA ILE A 37 14.23 -8.59 7.58
C ILE A 37 13.90 -7.11 7.36
N LEU A 38 13.63 -6.69 6.12
CA LEU A 38 13.24 -5.33 5.81
C LEU A 38 11.88 -4.95 6.43
N LEU A 39 10.93 -5.89 6.48
CA LEU A 39 9.63 -5.67 7.13
C LEU A 39 9.77 -5.49 8.64
N ASP A 40 10.59 -6.33 9.30
CA ASP A 40 10.87 -6.22 10.73
C ASP A 40 11.52 -4.85 11.05
N GLN A 41 12.49 -4.43 10.22
CA GLN A 41 13.13 -3.11 10.34
C GLN A 41 12.14 -1.95 10.09
N ALA A 42 11.20 -2.11 9.17
CA ALA A 42 10.16 -1.11 8.92
C ALA A 42 9.18 -1.00 10.10
N GLU A 43 8.86 -2.11 10.77
CA GLU A 43 8.06 -2.12 12.00
C GLU A 43 8.76 -1.39 13.15
N GLU A 44 10.07 -1.59 13.31
CA GLU A 44 10.88 -0.85 14.28
C GLU A 44 10.86 0.66 13.98
N LEU A 45 11.06 1.05 12.72
CA LEU A 45 10.98 2.44 12.27
C LEU A 45 9.62 3.08 12.57
N TYR A 46 8.54 2.35 12.28
CA TYR A 46 7.18 2.81 12.56
C TYR A 46 6.94 2.97 14.07
N SER A 47 7.45 2.03 14.87
CA SER A 47 7.38 2.09 16.34
C SER A 47 8.14 3.30 16.89
N SER A 48 9.32 3.61 16.35
CA SER A 48 10.11 4.79 16.74
C SER A 48 9.41 6.10 16.35
N LEU A 49 8.75 6.14 15.18
CA LEU A 49 7.94 7.29 14.77
C LEU A 49 6.77 7.52 15.74
N LEU A 50 6.07 6.46 16.15
CA LEU A 50 4.97 6.55 17.13
C LEU A 50 5.42 7.02 18.51
N LYS A 51 6.66 6.67 18.91
CA LYS A 51 7.27 7.15 20.15
C LYS A 51 7.79 8.59 20.05
N GLY A 52 7.86 9.16 18.85
CA GLY A 52 8.41 10.49 18.59
C GLY A 52 9.95 10.54 18.60
N GLU A 53 10.62 9.39 18.48
CA GLU A 53 12.08 9.26 18.45
C GLU A 53 12.66 9.65 17.07
N THR A 54 11.85 9.54 16.02
CA THR A 54 12.18 9.93 14.65
C THR A 54 11.16 10.91 14.10
N THR A 55 11.59 11.78 13.18
CA THR A 55 10.67 12.69 12.51
C THR A 55 10.00 12.02 11.32
N LEU A 56 8.87 12.59 10.87
CA LEU A 56 8.19 12.11 9.66
C LEU A 56 9.11 12.22 8.42
N ALA A 57 9.97 13.24 8.36
CA ALA A 57 10.91 13.42 7.26
C ALA A 57 11.94 12.28 7.21
N ASP A 58 12.53 11.95 8.36
CA ASP A 58 13.49 10.85 8.49
C ASP A 58 12.84 9.50 8.16
N TYR A 59 11.58 9.32 8.57
CA TYR A 59 10.79 8.14 8.23
C TYR A 59 10.58 8.02 6.72
N THR A 60 10.13 9.09 6.04
CA THR A 60 9.84 9.06 4.59
C THR A 60 11.09 8.89 3.73
N CYS A 61 12.26 9.33 4.19
CA CYS A 61 13.52 9.19 3.47
C CYS A 61 14.31 7.94 3.87
N SER A 62 13.73 7.06 4.69
CA SER A 62 14.37 5.83 5.12
C SER A 62 14.70 4.92 3.95
N GLU A 63 15.96 4.48 3.88
CA GLU A 63 16.45 3.53 2.88
C GLU A 63 15.67 2.21 2.92
N ILE A 64 15.19 1.80 4.11
CA ILE A 64 14.39 0.58 4.29
C ILE A 64 13.07 0.67 3.53
N LEU A 65 12.38 1.81 3.63
CA LEU A 65 11.12 2.03 2.93
C LEU A 65 11.32 2.11 1.42
N ILE A 66 12.40 2.76 0.96
CA ILE A 66 12.75 2.83 -0.46
C ILE A 66 13.04 1.43 -1.03
N LYS A 67 13.76 0.58 -0.27
CA LYS A 67 14.02 -0.81 -0.67
C LYS A 67 12.75 -1.64 -0.76
N LEU A 68 11.87 -1.55 0.24
CA LEU A 68 10.57 -2.23 0.25
C LEU A 68 9.67 -1.78 -0.91
N GLU A 69 9.61 -0.47 -1.17
CA GLU A 69 8.86 0.09 -2.30
C GLU A 69 9.41 -0.44 -3.63
N THR A 70 10.73 -0.39 -3.82
CA THR A 70 11.39 -0.87 -5.03
C THR A 70 11.14 -2.37 -5.27
N ALA A 71 11.24 -3.19 -4.22
CA ALA A 71 10.97 -4.61 -4.30
C ALA A 71 9.50 -4.90 -4.65
N THR A 72 8.58 -4.15 -4.04
CA THR A 72 7.14 -4.29 -4.29
C THR A 72 6.78 -3.90 -5.72
N GLU A 73 7.30 -2.78 -6.21
CA GLU A 73 7.05 -2.33 -7.59
C GLU A 73 7.67 -3.26 -8.62
N LYS A 74 8.86 -3.80 -8.36
CA LYS A 74 9.46 -4.85 -9.20
C LYS A 74 8.55 -6.06 -9.30
N LYS A 75 8.03 -6.57 -8.18
CA LYS A 75 7.14 -7.73 -8.17
C LYS A 75 5.83 -7.45 -8.90
N LYS A 76 5.22 -6.28 -8.70
CA LYS A 76 4.03 -5.85 -9.44
C LYS A 76 4.30 -5.81 -10.95
N HIS A 77 5.47 -5.32 -11.37
CA HIS A 77 5.84 -5.27 -12.78
C HIS A 77 6.00 -6.67 -13.38
N GLU A 78 6.65 -7.60 -12.67
CA GLU A 78 6.75 -9.00 -13.07
C GLU A 78 5.37 -9.65 -13.23
N LEU A 79 4.47 -9.44 -12.27
CA LEU A 79 3.10 -9.96 -12.32
C LEU A 79 2.29 -9.38 -13.49
N ALA A 80 2.40 -8.07 -13.73
CA ALA A 80 1.73 -7.40 -14.85
C ALA A 80 2.16 -7.97 -16.21
N ASN A 81 3.43 -8.33 -16.35
CA ASN A 81 3.98 -8.93 -17.56
C ASN A 81 3.65 -10.43 -17.69
N ALA A 82 3.40 -11.12 -16.57
CA ALA A 82 3.11 -12.55 -16.57
C ALA A 82 1.68 -12.88 -17.04
N SER A 83 0.68 -12.04 -16.73
CA SER A 83 -0.72 -12.34 -17.08
C SER A 83 -1.61 -11.09 -17.18
N LYS A 84 -2.54 -11.12 -18.15
CA LYS A 84 -3.62 -10.11 -18.28
C LYS A 84 -4.51 -10.06 -17.04
N THR A 85 -4.71 -11.20 -16.36
CA THR A 85 -5.51 -11.25 -15.13
C THR A 85 -4.80 -10.51 -13.99
N SER A 86 -3.49 -10.72 -13.84
CA SER A 86 -2.68 -10.01 -12.85
C SER A 86 -2.66 -8.51 -13.12
N GLN A 87 -2.52 -8.10 -14.39
CA GLN A 87 -2.63 -6.71 -14.80
C GLN A 87 -3.98 -6.09 -14.42
N LEU A 88 -5.09 -6.82 -14.61
CA LEU A 88 -6.42 -6.36 -14.21
C LEU A 88 -6.53 -6.13 -12.70
N TRP A 89 -5.99 -7.04 -11.89
CA TRP A 89 -5.99 -6.90 -10.43
C TRP A 89 -5.15 -5.70 -9.97
N LEU A 90 -3.97 -5.48 -10.56
CA LEU A 90 -3.15 -4.31 -10.26
C LEU A 90 -3.85 -3.00 -10.63
N ASN A 91 -4.52 -2.95 -11.79
CA ASN A 91 -5.34 -1.79 -12.18
C ASN A 91 -6.51 -1.56 -11.21
N TYR A 92 -7.12 -2.63 -10.70
CA TYR A 92 -8.16 -2.55 -9.68
C TYR A 92 -7.60 -1.94 -8.38
N GLN A 93 -6.43 -2.38 -7.90
CA GLN A 93 -5.80 -1.82 -6.70
C GLN A 93 -5.45 -0.33 -6.86
N LEU A 94 -5.00 0.07 -8.07
CA LEU A 94 -4.78 1.49 -8.39
C LEU A 94 -6.08 2.31 -8.29
N MET A 95 -7.19 1.81 -8.85
CA MET A 95 -8.50 2.46 -8.75
C MET A 95 -8.97 2.60 -7.29
N VAL A 96 -8.80 1.55 -6.48
CA VAL A 96 -9.14 1.58 -5.05
C VAL A 96 -8.29 2.61 -4.30
N SER A 97 -6.99 2.70 -4.61
CA SER A 97 -6.07 3.68 -4.03
C SER A 97 -6.46 5.11 -4.37
N MET A 98 -6.79 5.40 -5.63
CA MET A 98 -7.30 6.70 -6.07
C MET A 98 -8.62 7.07 -5.37
N THR A 99 -9.51 6.09 -5.18
CA THR A 99 -10.77 6.31 -4.46
C THR A 99 -10.53 6.69 -3.00
N MET A 100 -9.60 6.02 -2.32
CA MET A 100 -9.21 6.36 -0.94
C MET A 100 -8.61 7.76 -0.86
N MET A 101 -7.78 8.15 -1.83
CA MET A 101 -7.17 9.48 -1.91
C MET A 101 -8.23 10.58 -2.07
N LEU A 102 -9.24 10.38 -2.93
CA LEU A 102 -10.38 11.29 -3.09
C LEU A 102 -11.16 11.47 -1.79
N ILE A 103 -11.42 10.38 -1.08
CA ILE A 103 -12.12 10.44 0.21
C ILE A 103 -11.29 11.22 1.24
N LYS A 104 -9.97 10.99 1.30
CA LYS A 104 -9.09 11.71 2.22
C LYS A 104 -9.03 13.21 1.89
N ALA A 105 -8.94 13.57 0.62
CA ALA A 105 -8.91 14.96 0.19
C ALA A 105 -10.22 15.68 0.53
N ASP A 106 -11.37 15.04 0.31
CA ASP A 106 -12.68 15.56 0.70
C ASP A 106 -12.77 15.80 2.21
N LEU A 107 -12.35 14.82 3.02
CA LEU A 107 -12.37 14.92 4.48
C LEU A 107 -11.41 15.97 5.05
N THR A 108 -10.28 16.21 4.39
CA THR A 108 -9.24 17.14 4.86
C THR A 108 -9.31 18.52 4.20
N GLY A 109 -10.13 18.68 3.16
CA GLY A 109 -10.14 19.85 2.29
C GLY A 109 -8.85 20.07 1.49
N CYS A 110 -7.92 19.11 1.51
CA CYS A 110 -6.60 19.23 0.89
C CYS A 110 -6.54 18.52 -0.46
N TRP A 111 -6.90 19.24 -1.51
CA TRP A 111 -6.90 18.72 -2.89
C TRP A 111 -5.50 18.57 -3.49
N LEU A 112 -4.45 19.10 -2.83
CA LEU A 112 -3.06 18.91 -3.25
C LEU A 112 -2.59 17.46 -3.13
N MET A 113 -3.32 16.60 -2.40
CA MET A 113 -3.03 15.16 -2.35
C MET A 113 -3.33 14.42 -3.66
N HIS A 114 -3.86 15.10 -4.70
CA HIS A 114 -4.26 14.52 -5.99
C HIS A 114 -3.26 14.67 -7.13
N LEU A 115 -2.23 15.51 -6.97
CA LEU A 115 -1.21 15.80 -7.99
C LEU A 115 0.06 15.01 -7.70
#